data_AF-A0A2D6HI64-F1
#
_entry.id   AF-A0A2D6HI64-F1
#
_cell.length_a   1.000
_cell.length_b   1.000
_cell.length_c   1.000
_cell.angle_alpha   90.00
_cell.angle_beta   90.00
_cell.angle_gamma   90.00
#
_symmetry.space_group_name_H-M   'P 1'
#
loop_
_entity.id
_entity.type
_entity.pdbx_description
1 polymer ?
#
loop_
_entity_poly.entity_id
_entity_poly.type
_entity_poly.pdbx_seq_one_letter_code
_entity_poly.pdbx_strand_id
1 'polypeptide(L)'
;MTWIKVIRFCLLIAVSVCLIATPATADEKQYARMPWHLVDLWWDIGEDAPFESYSVDVTISHDVPSTKNLYVAPIGLGHLNKTPFYGGIQTQADGHTKTDRRIRKIGPGYLMSMWGERSLDAIRPSIGGLCQSSGHEGDFVSVRRPYEWSKGTYTYRVVRMDEEIIDGTSHTWVGAFVYSHEKDENVFIGALRFKGNNLVLSRKVASFVEVYGRRIPVSEIPKVTVTFGNLTVNGKPAKVVMAQAVYPKDVPDYADATTKDGSIISVGEPVESRTDHRVELIRQ
;
A
#
# COMPACT_ATOMS: atom_id res chain seq x y z
N MET A 1 -54.87 27.69 79.58
CA MET A 1 -55.19 27.82 78.14
C MET A 1 -54.10 28.71 77.57
N THR A 2 -53.20 28.27 76.70
CA THR A 2 -53.45 27.69 75.37
C THR A 2 -52.20 26.91 74.91
N TRP A 3 -52.42 25.95 74.03
CA TRP A 3 -51.56 24.84 73.61
C TRP A 3 -50.13 25.13 73.12
N ILE A 4 -49.21 24.23 73.51
CA ILE A 4 -47.89 23.99 72.92
C ILE A 4 -48.08 23.21 71.61
N LYS A 5 -47.62 23.76 70.47
CA LYS A 5 -47.50 23.05 69.19
C LYS A 5 -46.03 22.70 68.94
N VAL A 6 -45.75 21.40 68.97
CA VAL A 6 -44.52 20.79 68.44
C VAL A 6 -44.75 20.51 66.95
N ILE A 7 -43.98 21.13 66.04
CA ILE A 7 -43.90 20.67 64.64
C ILE A 7 -42.44 20.73 64.16
N ARG A 8 -41.87 19.53 64.13
CA ARG A 8 -40.89 18.91 63.21
C ARG A 8 -40.06 19.81 62.29
N PHE A 9 -38.75 19.70 62.51
CA PHE A 9 -37.66 20.02 61.60
C PHE A 9 -37.67 19.03 60.41
N CYS A 10 -37.95 19.51 59.20
CA CYS A 10 -37.76 18.75 57.96
C CYS A 10 -36.54 19.30 57.21
N LEU A 11 -35.43 18.57 57.29
CA LEU A 11 -34.20 18.80 56.55
C LEU A 11 -34.45 18.39 55.08
N LEU A 12 -34.59 19.35 54.18
CA LEU A 12 -34.62 19.12 52.73
C LEU A 12 -33.17 18.99 52.23
N ILE A 13 -32.70 17.76 52.06
CA ILE A 13 -31.45 17.46 51.34
C ILE A 13 -31.76 17.53 49.84
N ALA A 14 -31.34 18.61 49.18
CA ALA A 14 -31.34 18.70 47.73
C ALA A 14 -30.16 17.87 47.18
N VAL A 15 -30.42 16.62 46.80
CA VAL A 15 -29.47 15.81 46.03
C VAL A 15 -29.48 16.31 44.59
N SER A 16 -28.48 17.13 44.24
CA SER A 16 -28.20 17.48 42.85
C SER A 16 -27.64 16.23 42.14
N VAL A 17 -28.46 15.60 41.30
CA VAL A 17 -27.99 14.56 40.38
C VAL A 17 -27.25 15.25 39.24
N CYS A 18 -25.94 15.42 39.40
CA CYS A 18 -25.06 15.67 38.26
C CYS A 18 -25.04 14.38 37.42
N LEU A 19 -25.85 14.36 36.35
CA LEU A 19 -25.67 13.43 35.24
C LEU A 19 -24.31 13.75 34.60
N ILE A 20 -23.27 13.07 35.07
CA ILE A 20 -22.01 12.97 34.34
C ILE A 20 -22.35 12.14 33.11
N ALA A 21 -22.58 12.81 31.98
CA ALA A 21 -22.58 12.17 30.69
C ALA A 21 -21.17 11.64 30.48
N THR A 22 -20.94 10.36 30.81
CA THR A 22 -19.78 9.65 30.29
C THR A 22 -19.94 9.68 28.78
N PRO A 23 -19.02 10.29 28.02
CA PRO A 23 -19.04 10.13 26.58
C PRO A 23 -18.98 8.62 26.36
N ALA A 24 -20.03 8.06 25.78
CA ALA A 24 -19.97 6.73 25.23
C ALA A 24 -18.91 6.81 24.13
N THR A 25 -17.65 6.51 24.48
CA THR A 25 -16.66 6.09 23.50
C THR A 25 -17.24 4.81 22.94
N ALA A 26 -17.98 4.92 21.83
CA ALA A 26 -18.34 3.77 21.04
C ALA A 26 -17.07 2.95 20.87
N ASP A 27 -17.09 1.71 21.34
CA ASP A 27 -15.94 0.83 21.30
C ASP A 27 -15.49 0.78 19.83
N GLU A 28 -14.34 1.38 19.52
CA GLU A 28 -13.88 1.50 18.14
C GLU A 28 -13.70 0.08 17.63
N LYS A 29 -14.41 -0.29 16.55
CA LYS A 29 -14.38 -1.64 15.97
C LYS A 29 -12.94 -2.17 15.98
N GLN A 30 -12.72 -3.33 16.60
CA GLN A 30 -11.38 -3.88 16.69
C GLN A 30 -10.96 -4.43 15.33
N TYR A 31 -10.22 -3.62 14.58
CA TYR A 31 -9.62 -4.04 13.32
C TYR A 31 -8.41 -4.97 13.54
N ALA A 32 -8.09 -5.73 12.49
CA ALA A 32 -6.87 -6.52 12.35
C ALA A 32 -5.62 -5.70 12.62
N ARG A 33 -4.51 -6.39 12.91
CA ARG A 33 -3.22 -5.73 13.10
C ARG A 33 -2.77 -5.07 11.80
N MET A 34 -2.19 -3.88 11.91
CA MET A 34 -1.52 -3.20 10.80
C MET A 34 -0.46 -4.09 10.14
N PRO A 35 -0.22 -3.93 8.82
CA PRO A 35 -0.83 -2.91 7.95
C PRO A 35 -2.27 -3.23 7.53
N TRP A 36 -2.99 -2.20 7.08
CA TRP A 36 -4.35 -2.32 6.54
C TRP A 36 -4.33 -2.10 5.03
N HIS A 37 -4.37 -3.19 4.27
CA HIS A 37 -4.78 -3.16 2.87
C HIS A 37 -6.23 -2.69 2.80
N LEU A 38 -6.47 -1.46 2.35
CA LEU A 38 -7.83 -0.91 2.27
C LEU A 38 -8.57 -1.45 1.05
N VAL A 39 -7.85 -1.67 -0.05
CA VAL A 39 -8.35 -2.31 -1.26
C VAL A 39 -7.20 -2.92 -2.06
N ASP A 40 -7.41 -4.15 -2.53
CA ASP A 40 -6.57 -4.81 -3.52
C ASP A 40 -7.33 -4.87 -4.85
N LEU A 41 -6.78 -4.25 -5.88
CA LEU A 41 -7.34 -4.24 -7.22
C LEU A 41 -6.63 -5.29 -8.08
N TRP A 42 -7.30 -6.40 -8.34
CA TRP A 42 -6.78 -7.51 -9.14
C TRP A 42 -7.16 -7.35 -10.61
N TRP A 43 -6.18 -7.51 -11.51
CA TRP A 43 -6.38 -7.65 -12.94
C TRP A 43 -6.01 -9.06 -13.40
N ASP A 44 -6.86 -9.64 -14.24
CA ASP A 44 -6.54 -10.82 -15.05
C ASP A 44 -6.21 -10.35 -16.47
N ILE A 45 -4.94 -10.44 -16.86
CA ILE A 45 -4.44 -10.06 -18.19
C ILE A 45 -4.58 -11.21 -19.22
N GLY A 46 -5.33 -12.25 -18.87
CA GLY A 46 -5.71 -13.37 -19.74
C GLY A 46 -4.76 -14.55 -19.63
N GLU A 47 -3.47 -14.34 -19.90
CA GLU A 47 -2.45 -15.39 -19.92
C GLU A 47 -1.12 -14.96 -19.29
N ASP A 48 -0.32 -15.96 -18.93
CA ASP A 48 1.05 -15.73 -18.47
C ASP A 48 1.89 -15.22 -19.66
N ALA A 49 2.76 -14.26 -19.42
CA ALA A 49 3.53 -13.61 -20.49
C ALA A 49 5.04 -13.69 -20.22
N PRO A 50 5.89 -13.96 -21.25
CA PRO A 50 7.32 -13.72 -21.14
C PRO A 50 7.58 -12.30 -20.67
N PHE A 51 8.54 -12.11 -19.75
CA PHE A 51 8.72 -10.82 -19.08
C PHE A 51 9.91 -10.04 -19.64
N GLU A 52 9.59 -8.89 -20.23
CA GLU A 52 10.54 -7.82 -20.56
C GLU A 52 10.23 -6.55 -19.75
N SER A 53 8.95 -6.19 -19.60
CA SER A 53 8.53 -5.09 -18.72
C SER A 53 7.07 -5.20 -18.29
N TYR A 54 6.77 -4.56 -17.16
CA TYR A 54 5.41 -4.38 -16.64
C TYR A 54 5.30 -2.98 -16.04
N SER A 55 4.26 -2.22 -16.41
CA SER A 55 4.00 -0.91 -15.82
C SER A 55 2.52 -0.60 -15.67
N VAL A 56 2.25 0.29 -14.71
CA VAL A 56 0.94 0.84 -14.40
C VAL A 56 1.11 2.34 -14.15
N ASP A 57 0.22 3.12 -14.75
CA ASP A 57 0.09 4.53 -14.42
C ASP A 57 -0.73 4.68 -13.15
N VAL A 58 -0.27 5.55 -12.25
CA VAL A 58 -0.95 5.90 -11.02
C VAL A 58 -1.09 7.41 -10.93
N THR A 59 -2.31 7.89 -10.70
CA THR A 59 -2.56 9.31 -10.41
C THR A 59 -3.00 9.46 -8.97
N ILE A 60 -2.30 10.32 -8.22
CA ILE A 60 -2.60 10.67 -6.84
C ILE A 60 -3.16 12.09 -6.83
N SER A 61 -4.41 12.25 -6.41
CA SER A 61 -5.16 13.52 -6.57
C SER A 61 -4.72 14.65 -5.63
N HIS A 62 -4.18 14.33 -4.45
CA HIS A 62 -3.88 15.29 -3.40
C HIS A 62 -2.54 14.98 -2.75
N ASP A 63 -1.88 16.02 -2.25
CA ASP A 63 -0.65 15.84 -1.48
C ASP A 63 -0.99 15.12 -0.17
N VAL A 64 -0.23 14.08 0.14
CA VAL A 64 -0.41 13.31 1.37
C VAL A 64 0.73 13.68 2.33
N PRO A 65 0.44 14.18 3.55
CA PRO A 65 1.48 14.52 4.50
C PRO A 65 2.38 13.30 4.81
N SER A 66 3.69 13.52 4.90
CA SER A 66 4.65 12.46 5.26
C SER A 66 4.45 11.90 6.68
N THR A 67 3.61 12.54 7.49
CA THR A 67 3.17 12.05 8.81
C THR A 67 2.08 10.98 8.73
N LYS A 68 1.45 10.80 7.56
CA LYS A 68 0.42 9.80 7.29
C LYS A 68 1.05 8.69 6.46
N ASN A 69 1.20 7.49 7.04
CA ASN A 69 1.81 6.34 6.37
C ASN A 69 0.83 5.72 5.35
N LEU A 70 0.93 6.15 4.10
CA LEU A 70 0.16 5.66 2.98
C LEU A 70 1.09 4.98 1.99
N TYR A 71 0.72 3.78 1.57
CA TYR A 71 1.40 3.04 0.52
C TYR A 71 0.45 2.85 -0.66
N VAL A 72 0.83 3.43 -1.79
CA VAL A 72 0.16 3.22 -3.08
C VAL A 72 1.05 2.31 -3.91
N ALA A 73 0.57 1.12 -4.25
CA ALA A 73 1.35 0.11 -4.95
C ALA A 73 0.76 -0.17 -6.35
N PRO A 74 1.22 0.52 -7.41
CA PRO A 74 0.79 0.24 -8.78
C PRO A 74 1.21 -1.17 -9.23
N ILE A 75 2.33 -1.67 -8.69
CA ILE A 75 2.76 -3.06 -8.84
C ILE A 75 2.61 -3.72 -7.47
N GLY A 76 1.36 -3.95 -7.05
CA GLY A 76 1.02 -4.37 -5.69
C GLY A 76 1.27 -5.84 -5.41
N LEU A 77 0.76 -6.75 -6.25
CA LEU A 77 0.97 -8.19 -6.07
C LEU A 77 1.18 -8.82 -7.44
N GLY A 78 2.38 -9.34 -7.70
CA GLY A 78 2.72 -10.02 -8.95
C GLY A 78 3.68 -11.18 -8.70
N HIS A 79 3.86 -12.02 -9.72
CA HIS A 79 4.84 -13.09 -9.69
C HIS A 79 5.69 -13.08 -10.95
N LEU A 80 7.01 -13.25 -10.79
CA LEU A 80 7.93 -13.62 -11.85
C LEU A 80 8.44 -15.03 -11.56
N ASN A 81 8.17 -15.99 -12.45
CA ASN A 81 8.54 -17.40 -12.23
C ASN A 81 8.11 -17.95 -10.86
N LYS A 82 6.90 -17.60 -10.41
CA LYS A 82 6.34 -17.93 -9.07
C LYS A 82 7.00 -17.22 -7.90
N THR A 83 8.02 -16.39 -8.11
CA THR A 83 8.58 -15.53 -7.07
C THR A 83 7.68 -14.31 -6.90
N PRO A 84 7.05 -14.11 -5.73
CA PRO A 84 6.18 -12.96 -5.50
C PRO A 84 7.00 -11.67 -5.37
N PHE A 85 6.50 -10.59 -5.95
CA PHE A 85 7.12 -9.28 -5.90
C PHE A 85 6.08 -8.16 -5.85
N TYR A 86 6.52 -7.00 -5.38
CA TYR A 86 5.70 -5.79 -5.30
C TYR A 86 6.56 -4.53 -5.36
N GLY A 87 5.93 -3.38 -5.60
CA GLY A 87 6.58 -2.08 -5.62
C GLY A 87 5.61 -0.92 -5.78
N GLY A 88 6.04 0.24 -5.29
CA GLY A 88 5.23 1.44 -5.36
C GLY A 88 5.81 2.62 -4.58
N ILE A 89 4.90 3.46 -4.11
CA ILE A 89 5.14 4.82 -3.63
C ILE A 89 4.66 4.94 -2.18
N GLN A 90 5.56 5.29 -1.28
CA GLN A 90 5.29 5.44 0.15
C GLN A 90 5.51 6.87 0.61
N THR A 91 4.63 7.40 1.47
CA THR A 91 4.83 8.68 2.15
C THR A 91 5.97 8.62 3.18
N GLN A 92 6.29 7.42 3.68
CA GLN A 92 7.39 7.19 4.60
C GLN A 92 8.06 5.83 4.34
N ALA A 93 9.11 5.79 3.54
CA ALA A 93 9.94 4.60 3.37
C ALA A 93 11.05 4.54 4.43
N ASP A 94 11.57 3.35 4.67
CA ASP A 94 12.75 3.11 5.48
C ASP A 94 13.73 2.17 4.77
N GLY A 95 14.96 2.14 5.27
CA GLY A 95 16.00 1.31 4.68
C GLY A 95 17.33 1.46 5.38
N HIS A 96 18.29 0.68 4.92
CA HIS A 96 19.67 0.73 5.35
C HIS A 96 20.61 0.63 4.14
N THR A 97 21.90 0.83 4.33
CA THR A 97 22.89 0.61 3.25
C THR A 97 23.41 -0.82 3.32
N LYS A 98 24.13 -1.29 2.30
CA LYS A 98 24.76 -2.62 2.37
C LYS A 98 25.81 -2.72 3.48
N THR A 99 26.51 -1.61 3.75
CA THR A 99 27.63 -1.54 4.71
C THR A 99 27.18 -1.20 6.13
N ASP A 100 26.13 -0.41 6.29
CA ASP A 100 25.50 -0.11 7.58
C ASP A 100 24.03 -0.55 7.54
N ARG A 101 23.73 -1.61 8.32
CA ARG A 101 22.41 -2.26 8.42
C ARG A 101 21.46 -1.59 9.41
N ARG A 102 21.83 -0.47 10.03
CA ARG A 102 20.90 0.30 10.87
C ARG A 102 19.78 0.85 10.00
N ILE A 103 18.54 0.46 10.29
CA ILE A 103 17.35 0.98 9.60
C ILE A 103 17.16 2.47 9.93
N ARG A 104 16.90 3.25 8.89
CA ARG A 104 16.67 4.69 8.95
C ARG A 104 15.37 5.01 8.23
N LYS A 105 14.58 5.90 8.80
CA LYS A 105 13.48 6.55 8.07
C LYS A 105 14.07 7.48 7.04
N ILE A 106 13.58 7.40 5.81
CA ILE A 106 14.11 8.18 4.68
C ILE A 106 13.09 9.15 4.06
N GLY A 107 11.96 9.39 4.75
CA GLY A 107 10.89 10.24 4.24
C GLY A 107 10.10 9.58 3.09
N PRO A 108 9.41 10.37 2.26
CA PRO A 108 8.74 9.89 1.07
C PRO A 108 9.72 9.18 0.13
N GLY A 109 9.24 8.15 -0.56
CA GLY A 109 10.09 7.43 -1.50
C GLY A 109 9.42 6.28 -2.20
N TYR A 110 10.23 5.60 -3.00
CA TYR A 110 9.83 4.48 -3.84
C TYR A 110 10.49 3.19 -3.37
N LEU A 111 9.85 2.06 -3.64
CA LEU A 111 10.39 0.74 -3.31
C LEU A 111 10.00 -0.33 -4.31
N MET A 112 10.86 -1.33 -4.48
CA MET A 112 10.49 -2.64 -5.02
C MET A 112 10.99 -3.71 -4.07
N SER A 113 10.19 -4.74 -3.83
CA SER A 113 10.51 -5.87 -2.97
C SER A 113 10.21 -7.20 -3.67
N MET A 114 10.92 -8.23 -3.23
CA MET A 114 10.77 -9.61 -3.69
C MET A 114 10.83 -10.55 -2.49
N TRP A 115 9.91 -11.51 -2.44
CA TRP A 115 9.81 -12.50 -1.36
C TRP A 115 10.72 -13.72 -1.60
N GLY A 116 11.02 -14.46 -0.53
CA GLY A 116 11.77 -15.72 -0.57
C GLY A 116 13.29 -15.55 -0.68
N GLU A 117 13.82 -14.38 -0.34
CA GLU A 117 15.25 -14.05 -0.44
C GLU A 117 15.68 -13.19 0.76
N ARG A 118 16.95 -13.32 1.19
CA ARG A 118 17.56 -12.57 2.29
C ARG A 118 18.96 -12.03 1.99
N SER A 119 19.59 -12.49 0.93
CA SER A 119 20.94 -12.06 0.56
C SER A 119 20.95 -10.61 0.08
N LEU A 120 21.84 -9.79 0.66
CA LEU A 120 22.09 -8.45 0.16
C LEU A 120 22.75 -8.46 -1.23
N ASP A 121 23.28 -9.60 -1.68
CA ASP A 121 23.86 -9.75 -3.02
C ASP A 121 22.79 -9.83 -4.09
N ALA A 122 21.55 -10.17 -3.71
CA ALA A 122 20.39 -10.13 -4.60
C ALA A 122 19.80 -8.71 -4.77
N ILE A 123 20.50 -7.68 -4.29
CA ILE A 123 20.02 -6.29 -4.27
C ILE A 123 21.04 -5.38 -4.96
N ARG A 124 20.58 -4.55 -5.91
CA ARG A 124 21.35 -3.45 -6.50
C ARG A 124 20.62 -2.12 -6.24
N PRO A 125 20.90 -1.43 -5.12
CA PRO A 125 20.33 -0.10 -4.88
C PRO A 125 20.79 0.88 -5.97
N SER A 126 19.95 1.86 -6.29
CA SER A 126 20.38 3.01 -7.08
C SER A 126 21.43 3.86 -6.34
N ILE A 127 22.09 4.80 -7.02
CA ILE A 127 23.01 5.76 -6.38
C ILE A 127 22.25 6.59 -5.34
N GLY A 128 22.64 6.53 -4.07
CA GLY A 128 21.90 7.16 -2.96
C GLY A 128 20.64 6.40 -2.53
N GLY A 129 20.36 5.26 -3.17
CA GLY A 129 19.33 4.33 -2.75
C GLY A 129 19.76 3.49 -1.53
N LEU A 130 18.77 2.98 -0.83
CA LEU A 130 18.89 2.10 0.31
C LEU A 130 18.33 0.72 -0.05
N CYS A 131 18.46 -0.23 0.87
CA CYS A 131 17.87 -1.55 0.77
C CYS A 131 17.26 -2.01 2.08
N GLN A 132 16.54 -3.13 2.02
CA GLN A 132 16.20 -3.93 3.18
C GLN A 132 16.40 -5.41 2.88
N SER A 133 16.72 -6.17 3.93
CA SER A 133 16.60 -7.62 3.99
C SER A 133 15.97 -7.96 5.33
N SER A 134 14.78 -8.54 5.33
CA SER A 134 14.04 -8.81 6.57
C SER A 134 13.24 -10.09 6.53
N GLY A 135 12.87 -10.57 7.73
CA GLY A 135 12.12 -11.80 7.96
C GLY A 135 10.89 -11.61 8.84
N HIS A 136 10.61 -10.37 9.26
CA HIS A 136 9.58 -10.06 10.25
C HIS A 136 8.15 -10.32 9.74
N GLU A 137 7.95 -10.26 8.43
CA GLU A 137 6.69 -10.53 7.72
C GLU A 137 6.82 -11.75 6.79
N GLY A 138 7.92 -12.51 6.94
CA GLY A 138 8.43 -13.45 5.94
C GLY A 138 9.73 -12.93 5.32
N ASP A 139 10.46 -13.82 4.66
CA ASP A 139 11.75 -13.48 4.07
C ASP A 139 11.59 -12.64 2.80
N PHE A 140 12.19 -11.46 2.78
CA PHE A 140 12.23 -10.60 1.61
C PHE A 140 13.50 -9.74 1.51
N VAL A 141 13.75 -9.27 0.30
CA VAL A 141 14.70 -8.20 -0.02
C VAL A 141 14.01 -7.04 -0.74
N SER A 142 14.56 -5.84 -0.60
CA SER A 142 13.97 -4.62 -1.15
C SER A 142 15.01 -3.60 -1.58
N VAL A 143 14.75 -2.89 -2.67
CA VAL A 143 15.42 -1.64 -3.05
C VAL A 143 14.53 -0.46 -2.68
N ARG A 144 15.13 0.62 -2.17
CA ARG A 144 14.45 1.78 -1.61
C ARG A 144 15.09 3.05 -2.14
N ARG A 145 14.31 4.02 -2.63
CA ARG A 145 14.81 5.30 -3.12
C ARG A 145 14.10 6.44 -2.41
N PRO A 146 14.80 7.23 -1.57
CA PRO A 146 14.25 8.49 -1.07
C PRO A 146 13.88 9.38 -2.25
N TYR A 147 12.65 9.89 -2.25
CA TYR A 147 12.15 10.77 -3.29
C TYR A 147 10.94 11.55 -2.80
N GLU A 148 11.06 12.88 -2.78
CA GLU A 148 9.97 13.78 -2.40
C GLU A 148 8.94 13.88 -3.53
N TRP A 149 8.04 12.90 -3.59
CA TRP A 149 6.89 12.90 -4.48
C TRP A 149 5.76 13.77 -3.93
N SER A 150 4.93 14.29 -4.83
CA SER A 150 3.72 15.09 -4.56
C SER A 150 2.51 14.43 -5.22
N LYS A 151 1.32 15.02 -5.10
CA LYS A 151 0.21 14.71 -6.02
C LYS A 151 0.69 14.77 -7.48
N GLY A 152 -0.01 14.04 -8.35
CA GLY A 152 0.31 13.98 -9.76
C GLY A 152 0.24 12.57 -10.32
N THR A 153 0.63 12.44 -11.59
CA THR A 153 0.67 11.17 -12.32
C THR A 153 2.09 10.62 -12.38
N TYR A 154 2.19 9.31 -12.16
CA TYR A 154 3.43 8.55 -12.21
C TYR A 154 3.24 7.28 -13.04
N THR A 155 4.25 6.89 -13.81
CA THR A 155 4.32 5.53 -14.36
C THR A 155 5.29 4.72 -13.51
N TYR A 156 4.78 3.71 -12.81
CA TYR A 156 5.63 2.76 -12.10
C TYR A 156 5.93 1.58 -13.01
N ARG A 157 7.21 1.25 -13.23
CA ARG A 157 7.65 0.23 -14.19
C ARG A 157 8.69 -0.70 -13.58
N VAL A 158 8.55 -1.99 -13.82
CA VAL A 158 9.62 -2.98 -13.69
C VAL A 158 10.09 -3.44 -15.06
N VAL A 159 11.40 -3.64 -15.21
CA VAL A 159 12.04 -3.96 -16.50
C VAL A 159 13.09 -5.05 -16.30
N ARG A 160 13.14 -6.01 -17.21
CA ARG A 160 14.25 -6.96 -17.35
C ARG A 160 15.56 -6.20 -17.62
N MET A 161 16.64 -6.60 -16.93
CA MET A 161 17.98 -6.05 -17.11
C MET A 161 18.97 -7.18 -17.49
N ASP A 162 20.24 -7.02 -17.11
CA ASP A 162 21.31 -7.98 -17.36
C ASP A 162 21.11 -9.32 -16.62
N GLU A 163 21.75 -10.35 -17.17
CA GLU A 163 21.81 -11.68 -16.58
C GLU A 163 23.10 -11.88 -15.79
N GLU A 164 23.05 -12.77 -14.80
CA GLU A 164 24.19 -13.17 -13.99
C GLU A 164 24.15 -14.69 -13.77
N ILE A 165 25.32 -15.33 -13.77
CA ILE A 165 25.46 -16.75 -13.43
C ILE A 165 26.06 -16.85 -12.04
N ILE A 166 25.40 -17.61 -11.16
CA ILE A 166 25.82 -17.83 -9.77
C ILE A 166 25.77 -19.32 -9.54
N ASP A 167 26.91 -19.91 -9.21
CA ASP A 167 27.04 -21.36 -8.96
C ASP A 167 26.41 -22.19 -10.10
N GLY A 168 26.66 -21.78 -11.35
CA GLY A 168 26.11 -22.42 -12.56
C GLY A 168 24.62 -22.18 -12.82
N THR A 169 23.93 -21.43 -11.96
CA THR A 169 22.50 -21.09 -12.11
C THR A 169 22.35 -19.69 -12.70
N SER A 170 21.59 -19.59 -13.79
CA SER A 170 21.25 -18.30 -14.39
C SER A 170 20.25 -17.53 -13.53
N HIS A 171 20.48 -16.22 -13.43
CA HIS A 171 19.64 -15.24 -12.77
C HIS A 171 19.48 -14.02 -13.67
N THR A 172 18.38 -13.30 -13.48
CA THR A 172 18.07 -12.06 -14.20
C THR A 172 17.88 -10.93 -13.20
N TRP A 173 18.51 -9.79 -13.45
CA TRP A 173 18.22 -8.56 -12.72
C TRP A 173 16.93 -7.92 -13.24
N VAL A 174 16.05 -7.51 -12.33
CA VAL A 174 14.83 -6.77 -12.65
C VAL A 174 14.88 -5.42 -11.96
N GLY A 175 14.92 -4.36 -12.76
CA GLY A 175 15.01 -2.98 -12.30
C GLY A 175 13.65 -2.33 -12.13
N ALA A 176 13.49 -1.49 -11.11
CA ALA A 176 12.31 -0.68 -10.91
C ALA A 176 12.57 0.81 -11.19
N PHE A 177 11.61 1.43 -11.85
CA PHE A 177 11.64 2.81 -12.29
C PHE A 177 10.31 3.50 -11.98
N VAL A 178 10.38 4.79 -11.66
CA VAL A 178 9.20 5.66 -11.61
C VAL A 178 9.45 6.84 -12.52
N TYR A 179 8.55 7.04 -13.47
CA TYR A 179 8.50 8.26 -14.26
C TYR A 179 7.49 9.22 -13.63
N SER A 180 7.92 10.41 -13.20
CA SER A 180 7.06 11.48 -12.74
C SER A 180 6.67 12.34 -13.93
N HIS A 181 5.39 12.34 -14.30
CA HIS A 181 4.91 13.09 -15.47
C HIS A 181 4.96 14.59 -15.25
N GLU A 182 4.69 15.06 -14.02
CA GLU A 182 4.71 16.49 -13.70
C GLU A 182 6.13 17.08 -13.74
N LYS A 183 7.12 16.28 -13.34
CA LYS A 183 8.53 16.71 -13.29
C LYS A 183 9.33 16.32 -14.54
N ASP A 184 8.72 15.56 -15.46
CA ASP A 184 9.38 14.92 -16.61
C ASP A 184 10.69 14.22 -16.20
N GLU A 185 10.62 13.41 -15.13
CA GLU A 185 11.78 12.79 -14.51
C GLU A 185 11.62 11.27 -14.46
N ASN A 186 12.63 10.54 -14.94
CA ASN A 186 12.69 9.09 -14.81
C ASN A 186 13.67 8.67 -13.71
N VAL A 187 13.14 8.11 -12.63
CA VAL A 187 13.89 7.76 -11.42
C VAL A 187 14.14 6.25 -11.39
N PHE A 188 15.41 5.84 -11.41
CA PHE A 188 15.79 4.46 -11.12
C PHE A 188 15.82 4.21 -9.62
N ILE A 189 15.04 3.24 -9.14
CA ILE A 189 14.92 2.89 -7.73
C ILE A 189 16.06 1.95 -7.33
N GLY A 190 16.31 0.95 -8.16
CA GLY A 190 17.25 -0.14 -7.96
C GLY A 190 16.79 -1.41 -8.69
N ALA A 191 17.52 -2.51 -8.52
CA ALA A 191 17.17 -3.81 -9.10
C ALA A 191 17.27 -4.95 -8.08
N LEU A 192 16.45 -5.98 -8.29
CA LEU A 192 16.46 -7.23 -7.52
C LEU A 192 16.77 -8.40 -8.45
N ARG A 193 17.45 -9.43 -7.93
CA ARG A 193 17.86 -10.59 -8.72
C ARG A 193 16.85 -11.73 -8.62
N PHE A 194 16.27 -12.12 -9.75
CA PHE A 194 15.33 -13.24 -9.86
C PHE A 194 16.03 -14.46 -10.44
N LYS A 195 15.58 -15.66 -10.05
CA LYS A 195 16.12 -16.92 -10.57
C LYS A 195 15.62 -17.20 -11.99
N GLY A 196 16.53 -17.65 -12.85
CA GLY A 196 16.29 -17.99 -14.25
C GLY A 196 16.61 -16.84 -15.21
N ASN A 197 16.87 -17.18 -16.47
CA ASN A 197 16.95 -16.22 -17.58
C ASN A 197 15.58 -15.97 -18.22
N ASN A 198 14.73 -16.98 -18.40
CA ASN A 198 13.41 -16.78 -19.00
C ASN A 198 12.38 -16.49 -17.92
N LEU A 199 12.23 -15.21 -17.57
CA LEU A 199 11.22 -14.77 -16.60
C LEU A 199 9.83 -14.74 -17.24
N VAL A 200 8.82 -15.18 -16.49
CA VAL A 200 7.41 -15.17 -16.89
C VAL A 200 6.60 -14.41 -15.85
N LEU A 201 5.87 -13.39 -16.31
CA LEU A 201 4.88 -12.67 -15.52
C LEU A 201 3.58 -13.47 -15.47
N SER A 202 3.08 -13.70 -14.27
CA SER A 202 1.79 -14.38 -14.10
C SER A 202 0.61 -13.53 -14.57
N ARG A 203 -0.41 -14.19 -15.11
CA ARG A 203 -1.63 -13.57 -15.66
C ARG A 203 -2.46 -12.75 -14.66
N LYS A 204 -2.26 -12.97 -13.35
CA LYS A 204 -2.94 -12.23 -12.30
C LYS A 204 -1.95 -11.32 -11.60
N VAL A 205 -2.20 -10.02 -11.71
CA VAL A 205 -1.44 -8.96 -11.07
C VAL A 205 -2.40 -8.07 -10.28
N ALA A 206 -1.93 -7.41 -9.24
CA ALA A 206 -2.73 -6.47 -8.48
C ALA A 206 -2.02 -5.15 -8.25
N SER A 207 -2.80 -4.12 -7.97
CA SER A 207 -2.38 -2.92 -7.24
C SER A 207 -3.10 -2.86 -5.92
N PHE A 208 -2.60 -2.08 -4.98
CA PHE A 208 -3.33 -1.84 -3.74
C PHE A 208 -3.10 -0.43 -3.20
N VAL A 209 -3.97 -0.06 -2.26
CA VAL A 209 -3.76 1.07 -1.37
C VAL A 209 -3.79 0.56 0.07
N GLU A 210 -2.76 0.90 0.83
CA GLU A 210 -2.54 0.42 2.19
C GLU A 210 -2.19 1.58 3.14
N VAL A 211 -2.68 1.49 4.37
CA VAL A 211 -2.18 2.30 5.49
C VAL A 211 -1.31 1.41 6.38
N TYR A 212 -0.11 1.86 6.73
CA TYR A 212 0.89 1.02 7.41
C TYR A 212 1.52 1.69 8.64
N GLY A 213 2.32 0.91 9.38
CA GLY A 213 3.02 1.37 10.58
C GLY A 213 2.19 1.22 11.85
N ARG A 214 2.25 2.22 12.75
CA ARG A 214 1.51 2.15 14.01
C ARG A 214 0.01 2.33 13.75
N ARG A 215 -0.82 1.69 14.58
CA ARG A 215 -2.26 1.88 14.53
C ARG A 215 -2.60 3.36 14.71
N ILE A 216 -3.51 3.84 13.88
CA ILE A 216 -4.06 5.20 13.91
C ILE A 216 -5.59 5.11 14.10
N PRO A 217 -6.24 6.18 14.60
CA PRO A 217 -7.70 6.32 14.50
C PRO A 217 -8.14 6.25 13.03
N VAL A 218 -9.28 5.64 12.71
CA VAL A 218 -9.74 5.54 11.31
C VAL A 218 -10.02 6.90 10.66
N SER A 219 -10.41 7.90 11.46
CA SER A 219 -10.57 9.29 11.04
C SER A 219 -9.27 9.97 10.61
N GLU A 220 -8.12 9.35 10.90
CA GLU A 220 -6.80 9.83 10.50
C GLU A 220 -6.28 9.22 9.20
N ILE A 221 -7.01 8.28 8.58
CA ILE A 221 -6.71 7.75 7.25
C ILE A 221 -6.72 8.92 6.25
N PRO A 222 -5.69 9.06 5.41
CA PRO A 222 -5.59 10.19 4.50
C PRO A 222 -6.72 10.18 3.47
N LYS A 223 -7.31 11.35 3.22
CA LYS A 223 -8.31 11.56 2.18
C LYS A 223 -7.62 11.78 0.84
N VAL A 224 -7.74 10.82 -0.06
CA VAL A 224 -7.11 10.87 -1.37
C VAL A 224 -7.83 9.98 -2.36
N THR A 225 -7.90 10.42 -3.61
CA THR A 225 -8.26 9.56 -4.74
C THR A 225 -7.00 9.08 -5.45
N VAL A 226 -6.90 7.78 -5.66
CA VAL A 226 -5.85 7.10 -6.41
C VAL A 226 -6.47 6.48 -7.65
N THR A 227 -5.92 6.75 -8.83
CA THR A 227 -6.39 6.13 -10.08
C THR A 227 -5.30 5.25 -10.65
N PHE A 228 -5.59 3.97 -10.85
CA PHE A 228 -4.72 3.03 -11.57
C PHE A 228 -5.21 2.87 -13.01
N GLY A 229 -4.29 2.92 -13.97
CA GLY A 229 -4.63 2.83 -15.38
C GLY A 229 -3.44 2.50 -16.26
N ASN A 230 -3.69 2.50 -17.58
CA ASN A 230 -2.68 2.27 -18.61
C ASN A 230 -1.74 1.08 -18.31
N LEU A 231 -2.33 -0.04 -17.91
CA LEU A 231 -1.57 -1.23 -17.58
C LEU A 231 -0.91 -1.77 -18.86
N THR A 232 0.41 -1.85 -18.88
CA THR A 232 1.18 -2.33 -20.05
C THR A 232 2.08 -3.49 -19.68
N VAL A 233 2.16 -4.47 -20.57
CA VAL A 233 3.10 -5.60 -20.51
C VAL A 233 3.95 -5.57 -21.77
N ASN A 234 5.27 -5.63 -21.61
CA ASN A 234 6.26 -5.60 -22.69
C ASN A 234 6.05 -4.41 -23.66
N GLY A 235 5.79 -3.24 -23.09
CA GLY A 235 5.57 -1.99 -23.84
C GLY A 235 4.25 -1.91 -24.60
N LYS A 236 3.35 -2.88 -24.45
CA LYS A 236 2.03 -2.89 -25.09
C LYS A 236 0.92 -2.80 -24.05
N PRO A 237 -0.19 -2.10 -24.33
CA PRO A 237 -1.38 -2.15 -23.48
C PRO A 237 -1.80 -3.59 -23.23
N ALA A 238 -2.00 -3.95 -21.96
CA ALA A 238 -2.42 -5.30 -21.60
C ALA A 238 -3.90 -5.51 -21.92
N LYS A 239 -4.23 -6.72 -22.37
CA LYS A 239 -5.62 -7.14 -22.57
C LYS A 239 -6.21 -7.57 -21.23
N VAL A 240 -6.86 -6.64 -20.53
CA VAL A 240 -7.54 -6.93 -19.25
C VAL A 240 -8.85 -7.65 -19.53
N VAL A 241 -8.93 -8.93 -19.15
CA VAL A 241 -10.15 -9.76 -19.27
C VAL A 241 -11.08 -9.51 -18.08
N MET A 242 -10.50 -9.27 -16.90
CA MET A 242 -11.26 -9.02 -15.67
C MET A 242 -10.50 -8.05 -14.77
N ALA A 243 -11.23 -7.16 -14.10
CA ALA A 243 -10.74 -6.40 -12.95
C ALA A 243 -11.69 -6.61 -11.77
N GLN A 244 -11.14 -6.87 -10.58
CA GLN A 244 -11.91 -7.06 -9.34
C GLN A 244 -11.28 -6.28 -8.20
N ALA A 245 -12.08 -5.48 -7.50
CA ALA A 245 -11.70 -4.92 -6.21
C ALA A 245 -11.97 -5.94 -5.11
N VAL A 246 -10.99 -6.17 -4.25
CA VAL A 246 -11.09 -7.00 -3.06
C VAL A 246 -10.86 -6.11 -1.85
N TYR A 247 -11.81 -6.12 -0.93
CA TYR A 247 -11.74 -5.41 0.34
C TYR A 247 -11.47 -6.43 1.43
N PRO A 248 -10.27 -6.46 2.04
CA PRO A 248 -9.96 -7.39 3.10
C PRO A 248 -10.98 -7.33 4.24
N LYS A 249 -11.13 -8.45 4.95
CA LYS A 249 -11.99 -8.49 6.13
C LYS A 249 -11.25 -7.89 7.32
N ASP A 250 -12.02 -7.41 8.30
CA ASP A 250 -11.51 -6.90 9.57
C ASP A 250 -10.53 -5.72 9.44
N VAL A 251 -10.54 -5.02 8.31
CA VAL A 251 -9.86 -3.72 8.12
C VAL A 251 -10.92 -2.60 7.99
N PRO A 252 -10.55 -1.32 8.14
CA PRO A 252 -11.48 -0.22 7.97
C PRO A 252 -12.03 -0.15 6.54
N ASP A 253 -13.36 -0.08 6.41
CA ASP A 253 -14.08 0.17 5.15
C ASP A 253 -13.96 1.66 4.77
N TYR A 254 -12.76 2.07 4.42
CA TYR A 254 -12.38 3.47 4.15
C TYR A 254 -11.79 3.67 2.76
N ALA A 255 -12.03 2.71 1.86
CA ALA A 255 -11.74 2.83 0.45
C ALA A 255 -12.88 2.25 -0.37
N ASP A 256 -13.11 2.81 -1.55
CA ASP A 256 -14.06 2.29 -2.53
C ASP A 256 -13.53 2.45 -3.95
N ALA A 257 -13.73 1.42 -4.77
CA ALA A 257 -13.20 1.31 -6.12
C ALA A 257 -14.32 1.34 -7.17
N THR A 258 -14.12 2.12 -8.22
CA THR A 258 -15.05 2.28 -9.35
C THR A 258 -14.31 2.33 -10.69
N THR A 259 -15.03 2.17 -11.80
CA THR A 259 -14.48 2.21 -13.17
C THR A 259 -15.00 3.40 -13.95
N LYS A 260 -14.48 4.58 -13.65
CA LYS A 260 -14.65 5.78 -14.47
C LYS A 260 -13.26 6.23 -14.89
N ASP A 261 -12.96 6.28 -16.19
CA ASP A 261 -11.66 6.73 -16.72
C ASP A 261 -10.42 5.98 -16.15
N GLY A 262 -10.54 4.66 -15.97
CA GLY A 262 -9.56 3.82 -15.29
C GLY A 262 -10.18 3.12 -14.08
N SER A 263 -9.35 2.56 -13.20
CA SER A 263 -9.82 2.07 -11.90
C SER A 263 -9.51 3.11 -10.83
N ILE A 264 -10.55 3.83 -10.41
CA ILE A 264 -10.48 4.90 -9.40
C ILE A 264 -10.77 4.32 -8.03
N ILE A 265 -9.91 4.63 -7.07
CA ILE A 265 -10.07 4.31 -5.65
C ILE A 265 -10.17 5.60 -4.88
N SER A 266 -11.30 5.82 -4.22
CA SER A 266 -11.45 6.89 -3.23
C SER A 266 -11.07 6.36 -1.85
N VAL A 267 -10.29 7.11 -1.08
CA VAL A 267 -9.74 6.71 0.23
C VAL A 267 -10.03 7.80 1.27
N GLY A 268 -10.29 7.38 2.51
CA GLY A 268 -10.36 8.26 3.68
C GLY A 268 -11.78 8.72 4.05
N GLU A 269 -12.81 8.21 3.40
CA GLU A 269 -14.21 8.36 3.79
C GLU A 269 -14.81 6.99 4.12
N PRO A 270 -15.67 6.88 5.15
CA PRO A 270 -16.31 5.62 5.50
C PRO A 270 -17.25 5.16 4.39
N VAL A 271 -17.21 3.87 4.09
CA VAL A 271 -18.18 3.18 3.23
C VAL A 271 -19.19 2.49 4.13
N GLU A 272 -20.37 3.07 4.26
CA GLU A 272 -21.40 2.55 5.13
C GLU A 272 -21.90 1.18 4.65
N SER A 273 -22.03 0.25 5.60
CA SER A 273 -22.70 -1.04 5.38
C SER A 273 -22.15 -1.88 4.22
N ARG A 274 -20.82 -1.89 3.99
CA ARG A 274 -20.21 -2.77 2.98
C ARG A 274 -20.57 -4.24 3.25
N THR A 275 -21.33 -4.84 2.34
CA THR A 275 -21.67 -6.28 2.35
C THR A 275 -20.78 -7.07 1.39
N ASP A 276 -20.41 -6.47 0.26
CA ASP A 276 -19.60 -7.10 -0.76
C ASP A 276 -18.12 -6.75 -0.61
N HIS A 277 -17.33 -7.76 -0.27
CA HIS A 277 -15.87 -7.67 -0.15
C HIS A 277 -15.13 -8.01 -1.44
N ARG A 278 -15.87 -8.35 -2.50
CA ARG A 278 -15.36 -8.62 -3.84
C ARG A 278 -16.30 -8.01 -4.85
N VAL A 279 -15.83 -6.99 -5.55
CA VAL A 279 -16.63 -6.24 -6.53
C VAL A 279 -15.98 -6.39 -7.89
N GLU A 280 -16.71 -6.96 -8.85
CA GLU A 280 -16.28 -7.03 -10.24
C GLU A 280 -16.42 -5.63 -10.86
N LEU A 281 -15.31 -5.14 -11.42
CA LEU A 281 -15.20 -3.78 -11.96
C LEU A 281 -15.21 -3.79 -13.50
N ILE A 282 -14.57 -4.80 -14.09
CA ILE A 282 -14.49 -5.04 -15.53
C ILE A 282 -14.65 -6.53 -15.78
N ARG A 283 -15.43 -6.89 -16.80
CA ARG A 283 -15.48 -8.24 -17.37
C ARG A 283 -15.74 -8.14 -18.87
N GLN A 284 -14.87 -8.78 -19.65
CA GLN A 284 -14.96 -8.83 -21.12
C GLN A 284 -15.25 -10.26 -21.59
#